data_AF-A0ABD4T326-F1
#
_entry.id   AF-A0ABD4T326-F1
#
_cell.length_a   1.000
_cell.length_b   1.000
_cell.length_c   1.000
_cell.angle_alpha   90.00
_cell.angle_beta   90.00
_cell.angle_gamma   90.00
#
_symmetry.space_group_name_H-M   'P 1'
#
loop_
_entity.id
_entity.type
_entity.pdbx_description
1 polymer ?
#
loop_
_entity_poly.entity_id
_entity_poly.type
_entity_poly.pdbx_seq_one_letter_code
_entity_poly.pdbx_strand_id
1 'polypeptide(L)'
;MWQLTSPTTQRGVLNFSASGQSPMTVNQLYDGRTQLINAVECVNWGEATLQFIVCEACGYPGCQSQGWVALRRAGSLAFIMPAFQAMEDDHQEYGPPPYLLEQGVLFLEQEIYTQTLCNLIACPDFDSIAPLSRWEAAKIFQFEAPGRILGDLLTSPHLPQDRVLASSAGNFMEQTVGLNTLLSELLSQNHPVELHKLMALDQVVEFYLDLAGISAWKALRDDGRYYSLYLEPGYVIETPSMRHCPG
;
A
#
# COMPACT_ATOMS: atom_id res chain seq x y z
N MET A 1 6.14 -0.20 -3.66
CA MET A 1 5.61 -1.37 -2.95
C MET A 1 6.69 -2.44 -2.92
N TRP A 2 6.62 -3.36 -1.98
CA TRP A 2 7.59 -4.45 -1.87
C TRP A 2 6.90 -5.78 -1.60
N GLN A 3 7.53 -6.86 -2.03
CA GLN A 3 6.96 -8.20 -1.97
C GLN A 3 7.42 -8.92 -0.71
N LEU A 4 6.50 -9.56 0.01
CA LEU A 4 6.85 -10.49 1.07
C LEU A 4 7.45 -11.75 0.44
N THR A 5 8.70 -12.08 0.78
CA THR A 5 9.40 -13.19 0.13
C THR A 5 9.72 -14.34 1.05
N SER A 6 10.09 -14.09 2.31
CA SER A 6 10.55 -15.15 3.22
C SER A 6 10.17 -14.83 4.67
N PRO A 7 8.85 -14.83 4.98
CA PRO A 7 8.42 -14.56 6.34
C PRO A 7 8.91 -15.65 7.30
N THR A 8 9.33 -15.22 8.49
CA THR A 8 9.75 -16.11 9.57
C THR A 8 9.14 -15.68 10.89
N THR A 9 9.00 -16.62 11.83
CA THR A 9 8.58 -16.32 13.19
C THR A 9 9.73 -16.49 14.17
N GLN A 10 9.78 -15.60 15.16
CA GLN A 10 10.71 -15.66 16.26
C GLN A 10 9.95 -15.51 17.58
N ARG A 11 10.43 -16.19 18.64
CA ARG A 11 9.88 -15.99 19.98
C ARG A 11 10.39 -14.68 20.56
N GLY A 12 9.47 -13.82 20.97
CA GLY A 12 9.75 -12.58 21.68
C GLY A 12 9.09 -12.57 23.05
N VAL A 13 9.40 -11.54 23.84
CA VAL A 13 8.75 -11.29 25.13
C VAL A 13 8.31 -9.83 25.16
N LEU A 14 7.01 -9.60 25.37
CA LEU A 14 6.52 -8.28 25.71
C LEU A 14 6.60 -8.08 27.22
N ASN A 15 7.15 -6.94 27.64
CA ASN A 15 7.36 -6.64 29.06
C ASN A 15 6.25 -5.74 29.59
N PHE A 16 5.30 -6.35 30.29
CA PHE A 16 4.15 -5.65 30.84
C PHE A 16 4.37 -5.07 32.24
N SER A 17 5.63 -4.94 32.69
CA SER A 17 5.93 -4.43 34.03
C SER A 17 5.30 -3.06 34.32
N ALA A 18 5.16 -2.21 33.29
CA ALA A 18 4.52 -0.90 33.43
C ALA A 18 3.02 -0.97 33.76
N SER A 19 2.34 -2.06 33.40
CA SER A 19 0.93 -2.32 33.73
C SER A 19 0.75 -3.30 34.89
N GLY A 20 1.85 -3.71 35.55
CA GLY A 20 1.83 -4.64 36.67
C GLY A 20 1.52 -6.10 36.28
N GLN A 21 1.53 -6.42 34.99
CA GLN A 21 1.27 -7.78 34.50
C GLN A 21 2.58 -8.55 34.29
N SER A 22 2.48 -9.89 34.25
CA SER A 22 3.62 -10.74 33.94
C SER A 22 4.03 -10.60 32.48
N PRO A 23 5.34 -10.72 32.14
CA PRO A 23 5.78 -10.73 30.75
C PRO A 23 5.07 -11.82 29.95
N MET A 24 4.72 -11.52 28.71
CA MET A 24 4.04 -12.44 27.80
C MET A 24 5.01 -12.91 26.72
N THR A 25 5.15 -14.23 26.57
CA THR A 25 5.86 -14.80 25.43
C THR A 25 4.96 -14.77 24.21
N VAL A 26 5.44 -14.16 23.14
CA VAL A 26 4.70 -13.95 21.89
C VAL A 26 5.49 -14.48 20.71
N ASN A 27 4.81 -14.74 19.60
CA ASN A 27 5.45 -14.91 18.31
C ASN A 27 5.53 -13.56 17.60
N GLN A 28 6.67 -13.30 16.99
CA GLN A 28 6.94 -12.09 16.22
C GLN A 28 7.15 -12.49 14.77
N LEU A 29 6.52 -11.79 13.84
CA LEU A 29 6.64 -12.03 12.40
C LEU A 29 7.68 -11.08 11.80
N TYR A 30 8.60 -11.62 11.01
CA TYR A 30 9.64 -10.89 10.32
C TYR A 30 9.67 -11.22 8.83
N ASP A 31 10.11 -10.27 7.99
CA ASP A 31 10.69 -10.56 6.68
C ASP A 31 12.12 -10.04 6.64
N GLY A 32 13.09 -10.95 6.54
CA GLY A 32 14.50 -10.63 6.74
C GLY A 32 14.77 -9.98 8.10
N ARG A 33 15.04 -8.66 8.11
CA ARG A 33 15.31 -7.86 9.32
C ARG A 33 14.14 -6.98 9.75
N THR A 34 13.10 -6.89 8.94
CA THR A 34 11.95 -6.03 9.21
C THR A 34 10.94 -6.78 10.06
N GLN A 35 10.65 -6.27 11.25
CA GLN A 35 9.56 -6.80 12.08
C GLN A 35 8.23 -6.31 11.52
N LEU A 36 7.41 -7.25 11.06
CA LEU A 36 6.09 -6.96 10.50
C LEU A 36 5.01 -6.94 11.58
N ILE A 37 5.08 -7.88 12.52
CA ILE A 37 4.15 -8.02 13.64
C ILE A 37 4.96 -8.29 14.91
N ASN A 38 4.81 -7.46 15.94
CA ASN A 38 5.59 -7.59 17.18
C ASN A 38 4.95 -8.52 18.23
N ALA A 39 3.67 -8.87 18.07
CA ALA A 39 2.98 -9.90 18.82
C ALA A 39 1.78 -10.44 18.02
N VAL A 40 1.98 -11.58 17.35
CA VAL A 40 0.96 -12.23 16.51
C VAL A 40 -0.30 -12.55 17.29
N GLU A 41 -0.16 -12.97 18.54
CA GLU A 41 -1.25 -13.32 19.44
C GLU A 41 -2.15 -12.13 19.80
N CYS A 42 -1.66 -10.89 19.63
CA CYS A 42 -2.40 -9.67 19.95
C CYS A 42 -3.18 -9.10 18.76
N VAL A 43 -3.00 -9.64 17.55
CA VAL A 43 -3.68 -9.15 16.35
C VAL A 43 -5.14 -9.62 16.34
N ASN A 44 -6.09 -8.68 16.30
CA ASN A 44 -7.51 -8.98 16.20
C ASN A 44 -7.95 -9.18 14.74
N TRP A 45 -7.69 -10.35 14.19
CA TRP A 45 -7.98 -10.71 12.77
C TRP A 45 -9.45 -10.61 12.36
N GLY A 46 -10.39 -10.44 13.29
CA GLY A 46 -11.81 -10.26 13.01
C GLY A 46 -12.20 -8.83 12.59
N GLU A 47 -11.27 -7.87 12.68
CA GLU A 47 -11.52 -6.46 12.39
C GLU A 47 -11.05 -6.05 11.01
N ALA A 48 -11.69 -5.03 10.42
CA ALA A 48 -11.28 -4.48 9.13
C ALA A 48 -9.95 -3.69 9.21
N THR A 49 -9.67 -3.12 10.38
CA THR A 49 -8.47 -2.36 10.72
C THR A 49 -7.70 -3.12 11.79
N LEU A 50 -6.45 -3.47 11.51
CA LEU A 50 -5.61 -4.31 12.37
C LEU A 50 -4.46 -3.47 12.92
N GLN A 51 -3.97 -3.81 14.11
CA GLN A 51 -2.73 -3.23 14.64
C GLN A 51 -1.66 -4.32 14.69
N PHE A 52 -0.63 -4.19 13.85
CA PHE A 52 0.46 -5.15 13.74
C PHE A 52 1.61 -4.85 14.72
N ILE A 53 1.79 -3.58 15.07
CA ILE A 53 2.75 -3.16 16.08
C ILE A 53 1.97 -2.64 17.29
N VAL A 54 1.84 -3.47 18.32
CA VAL A 54 1.12 -3.14 19.55
C VAL A 54 2.07 -2.60 20.62
N CYS A 55 1.50 -1.99 21.67
CA CYS A 55 2.26 -1.46 22.78
C CYS A 55 3.08 -2.55 23.50
N GLU A 56 4.40 -2.42 23.55
CA GLU A 56 5.25 -3.40 24.24
C GLU A 56 5.03 -3.44 25.76
N ALA A 57 4.49 -2.35 26.33
CA ALA A 57 4.26 -2.20 27.76
C ALA A 57 2.95 -2.81 28.28
N CYS A 58 2.00 -3.10 27.39
CA CYS A 58 0.71 -3.66 27.80
C CYS A 58 0.08 -4.66 26.81
N GLY A 59 0.57 -4.73 25.58
CA GLY A 59 0.11 -5.68 24.55
C GLY A 59 -1.29 -5.41 24.02
N TYR A 60 -1.98 -4.37 24.49
CA TYR A 60 -3.34 -4.04 24.07
C TYR A 60 -3.35 -3.28 22.74
N PRO A 61 -4.09 -3.77 21.74
CA PRO A 61 -4.45 -2.98 20.57
C PRO A 61 -5.18 -1.69 20.98
N GLY A 62 -4.95 -0.59 20.26
CA GLY A 62 -5.48 0.74 20.58
C GLY A 62 -4.68 1.53 21.62
N CYS A 63 -3.71 0.92 22.31
CA CYS A 63 -2.90 1.65 23.28
C CYS A 63 -1.90 2.63 22.62
N GLN A 64 -1.49 2.36 21.38
CA GLN A 64 -0.57 3.21 20.63
C GLN A 64 -1.23 3.72 19.36
N SER A 65 -0.90 4.97 19.02
CA SER A 65 -1.33 5.71 17.83
C SER A 65 -0.73 5.24 16.49
N GLN A 66 0.00 4.12 16.48
CA GLN A 66 0.77 3.67 15.32
C GLN A 66 0.67 2.15 15.15
N GLY A 67 1.15 1.64 14.02
CA GLY A 67 1.16 0.20 13.76
C GLY A 67 -0.10 -0.33 13.10
N TRP A 68 -0.98 0.58 12.64
CA TRP A 68 -2.25 0.22 12.05
C TRP A 68 -2.13 -0.09 10.56
N VAL A 69 -2.80 -1.16 10.13
CA VAL A 69 -2.82 -1.64 8.76
C VAL A 69 -4.21 -2.11 8.36
N ALA A 70 -4.45 -2.18 7.06
CA ALA A 70 -5.59 -2.88 6.48
C ALA A 70 -5.09 -4.04 5.60
N LEU A 71 -5.86 -5.13 5.61
CA LEU A 71 -5.68 -6.24 4.69
C LEU A 71 -6.69 -6.15 3.55
N ARG A 72 -6.19 -6.19 2.32
CA ARG A 72 -7.02 -6.18 1.11
C ARG A 72 -6.54 -7.21 0.11
N ARG A 73 -7.42 -7.61 -0.81
CA ARG A 73 -7.06 -8.48 -1.93
C ARG A 73 -7.45 -7.87 -3.28
N ALA A 74 -6.64 -8.10 -4.30
CA ALA A 74 -7.00 -7.83 -5.70
C ALA A 74 -6.42 -8.94 -6.58
N GLY A 75 -7.28 -9.63 -7.34
CA GLY A 75 -6.88 -10.82 -8.07
C GLY A 75 -6.26 -11.87 -7.13
N SER A 76 -5.07 -12.36 -7.49
CA SER A 76 -4.28 -13.31 -6.70
C SER A 76 -3.32 -12.65 -5.70
N LEU A 77 -3.51 -11.36 -5.38
CA LEU A 77 -2.64 -10.62 -4.47
C LEU A 77 -3.35 -10.28 -3.17
N ALA A 78 -2.62 -10.39 -2.06
CA ALA A 78 -2.97 -9.78 -0.79
C ALA A 78 -2.08 -8.56 -0.54
N PHE A 79 -2.63 -7.54 0.11
CA PHE A 79 -1.94 -6.29 0.46
C PHE A 79 -2.00 -6.07 1.97
N ILE A 80 -0.87 -5.70 2.54
CA ILE A 80 -0.75 -5.09 3.87
C ILE A 80 -0.39 -3.62 3.63
N MET A 81 -1.36 -2.76 3.88
CA MET A 81 -1.31 -1.33 3.54
C MET A 81 -1.67 -0.48 4.77
N PRO A 82 -1.33 0.82 4.81
CA PRO A 82 -1.86 1.71 5.83
C PRO A 82 -3.39 1.61 5.91
N ALA A 83 -3.95 1.74 7.11
CA ALA A 83 -5.39 1.75 7.31
C ALA A 83 -6.01 3.09 6.86
N PHE A 84 -5.95 3.40 5.55
CA PHE A 84 -6.25 4.73 5.01
C PHE A 84 -7.61 5.28 5.45
N GLN A 85 -8.64 4.43 5.51
CA GLN A 85 -9.98 4.86 5.97
C GLN A 85 -9.95 5.33 7.42
N ALA A 86 -9.36 4.54 8.32
CA ALA A 86 -9.21 4.92 9.72
C ALA A 86 -8.30 6.14 9.91
N MET A 87 -7.29 6.31 9.05
CA MET A 87 -6.45 7.51 9.04
C MET A 87 -7.22 8.78 8.61
N GLU A 88 -8.19 8.66 7.69
CA GLU A 88 -9.06 9.81 7.34
C GLU A 88 -9.98 10.20 8.51
N ASP A 89 -10.42 9.22 9.29
CA ASP A 89 -11.24 9.45 10.48
C ASP A 89 -10.42 10.06 11.63
N ASP A 90 -9.26 9.48 11.97
CA ASP A 90 -8.33 10.01 12.98
C ASP A 90 -6.86 9.65 12.69
N HIS A 91 -6.18 10.50 11.92
CA HIS A 91 -4.76 10.34 11.60
C HIS A 91 -3.81 10.38 12.80
N GLN A 92 -4.24 10.88 13.96
CA GLN A 92 -3.41 10.90 15.18
C GLN A 92 -3.48 9.57 15.94
N GLU A 93 -4.49 8.75 15.68
CA GLU A 93 -4.67 7.43 16.29
C GLU A 93 -4.24 6.29 15.36
N TYR A 94 -4.47 6.42 14.04
CA TYR A 94 -4.34 5.30 13.09
C TYR A 94 -3.07 5.33 12.24
N GLY A 95 -1.94 5.80 12.79
CA GLY A 95 -0.68 5.88 12.06
C GLY A 95 -0.19 4.51 11.56
N PRO A 96 0.41 4.42 10.36
CA PRO A 96 0.95 3.16 9.86
C PRO A 96 2.18 2.71 10.67
N PRO A 97 2.55 1.41 10.61
CA PRO A 97 3.82 0.96 11.15
C PRO A 97 5.01 1.59 10.41
N PRO A 98 6.16 1.78 11.09
CA PRO A 98 7.34 2.42 10.49
C PRO A 98 7.82 1.76 9.20
N TYR A 99 7.75 0.43 9.09
CA TYR A 99 8.22 -0.27 7.89
C TYR A 99 7.42 0.06 6.64
N LEU A 100 6.12 0.40 6.74
CA LEU A 100 5.34 0.85 5.59
C LEU A 100 5.76 2.26 5.16
N LEU A 101 6.11 3.12 6.10
CA LEU A 101 6.63 4.47 5.78
C LEU A 101 8.00 4.41 5.09
N GLU A 102 8.82 3.42 5.43
CA GLU A 102 10.17 3.26 4.89
C GLU A 102 10.20 2.51 3.56
N GLN A 103 9.37 1.47 3.39
CA GLN A 103 9.46 0.54 2.26
C GLN A 103 8.22 0.56 1.34
N GLY A 104 7.17 1.27 1.74
CA GLY A 104 5.89 1.26 1.03
C GLY A 104 4.98 0.09 1.43
N VAL A 105 3.86 -0.02 0.74
CA VAL A 105 2.87 -1.10 0.83
C VAL A 105 3.53 -2.44 0.57
N LEU A 106 3.20 -3.40 1.42
CA LEU A 106 3.62 -4.78 1.32
C LEU A 106 2.56 -5.57 0.54
N PHE A 107 2.97 -6.39 -0.42
CA PHE A 107 2.07 -7.30 -1.12
C PHE A 107 2.60 -8.73 -1.14
N LEU A 108 1.68 -9.68 -1.34
CA LEU A 108 1.97 -11.10 -1.41
C LEU A 108 1.18 -11.75 -2.52
N GLU A 109 1.78 -12.72 -3.20
CA GLU A 109 1.02 -13.66 -4.03
C GLU A 109 0.20 -14.59 -3.12
N GLN A 110 -0.99 -14.99 -3.58
CA GLN A 110 -1.93 -15.85 -2.85
C GLN A 110 -1.28 -17.15 -2.37
N GLU A 111 -0.37 -17.71 -3.16
CA GLU A 111 0.38 -18.91 -2.79
C GLU A 111 1.23 -18.67 -1.54
N ILE A 112 1.98 -17.56 -1.49
CA ILE A 112 2.79 -17.20 -0.32
C ILE A 112 1.90 -16.92 0.89
N TYR A 113 0.78 -16.23 0.69
CA TYR A 113 -0.18 -15.96 1.75
C TYR A 113 -0.72 -17.26 2.38
N THR A 114 -1.26 -18.15 1.55
CA THR A 114 -1.96 -19.36 1.99
C THR A 114 -1.00 -20.46 2.47
N GLN A 115 0.12 -20.67 1.77
CA GLN A 115 1.03 -21.79 2.04
C GLN A 115 2.20 -21.43 2.96
N THR A 116 2.51 -20.15 3.13
CA THR A 116 3.61 -19.72 3.99
C THR A 116 3.10 -18.91 5.17
N LEU A 117 2.44 -17.77 4.92
CA LEU A 117 2.04 -16.87 5.99
C LEU A 117 1.03 -17.52 6.94
N CYS A 118 -0.04 -18.14 6.42
CA CYS A 118 -1.06 -18.76 7.27
C CYS A 118 -0.63 -20.08 7.94
N ASN A 119 0.54 -20.61 7.57
CA ASN A 119 1.18 -21.70 8.32
C ASN A 119 2.03 -21.18 9.49
N LEU A 120 2.46 -19.93 9.45
CA LEU A 120 3.26 -19.29 10.49
C LEU A 120 2.37 -18.60 11.54
N ILE A 121 1.24 -18.04 11.11
CA ILE A 121 0.34 -17.24 11.94
C ILE A 121 -1.13 -17.54 11.59
N ALA A 122 -2.05 -17.26 12.51
CA ALA A 122 -3.48 -17.47 12.29
C ALA A 122 -4.11 -16.32 11.48
N CYS A 123 -3.73 -16.16 10.20
CA CYS A 123 -4.39 -15.22 9.30
C CYS A 123 -5.76 -15.70 8.81
N PRO A 124 -6.65 -14.77 8.41
CA PRO A 124 -7.93 -15.13 7.80
C PRO A 124 -7.73 -15.84 6.45
N ASP A 125 -8.75 -16.57 6.00
CA ASP A 125 -8.72 -17.21 4.68
C ASP A 125 -8.61 -16.16 3.58
N PHE A 126 -7.83 -16.43 2.52
CA PHE A 126 -7.57 -15.47 1.45
C PHE A 126 -8.86 -14.90 0.82
N ASP A 127 -9.84 -15.76 0.55
CA ASP A 127 -11.11 -15.34 -0.08
C ASP A 127 -12.01 -14.51 0.84
N SER A 128 -11.77 -14.58 2.16
CA SER A 128 -12.47 -13.78 3.17
C SER A 128 -11.91 -12.37 3.33
N ILE A 129 -10.69 -12.11 2.80
CA ILE A 129 -10.10 -10.77 2.79
C ILE A 129 -10.97 -9.85 1.93
N ALA A 130 -11.24 -8.64 2.43
CA ALA A 130 -12.00 -7.63 1.70
C ALA A 130 -11.30 -7.25 0.39
N PRO A 131 -12.03 -7.07 -0.72
CA PRO A 131 -11.45 -6.61 -1.97
C PRO A 131 -10.88 -5.19 -1.83
N LEU A 132 -9.72 -4.96 -2.46
CA LEU A 132 -9.12 -3.63 -2.58
C LEU A 132 -10.05 -2.73 -3.39
N SER A 133 -10.45 -1.59 -2.84
CA SER A 133 -11.30 -0.65 -3.58
C SER A 133 -10.48 0.25 -4.51
N ARG A 134 -11.13 0.86 -5.50
CA ARG A 134 -10.52 1.87 -6.38
C ARG A 134 -9.99 3.08 -5.61
N TRP A 135 -10.73 3.53 -4.61
CA TRP A 135 -10.28 4.58 -3.71
C TRP A 135 -9.01 4.17 -2.95
N GLU A 136 -8.96 2.94 -2.41
CA GLU A 136 -7.77 2.41 -1.73
C GLU A 136 -6.59 2.31 -2.69
N ALA A 137 -6.81 1.86 -3.93
CA ALA A 137 -5.77 1.80 -4.96
C ALA A 137 -5.19 3.18 -5.30
N ALA A 138 -6.03 4.22 -5.36
CA ALA A 138 -5.55 5.59 -5.54
C ALA A 138 -4.71 6.07 -4.34
N LYS A 139 -5.09 5.70 -3.11
CA LYS A 139 -4.30 6.02 -1.90
C LYS A 139 -2.98 5.24 -1.85
N ILE A 140 -2.94 3.99 -2.29
CA ILE A 140 -1.69 3.24 -2.50
C ILE A 140 -0.81 4.00 -3.50
N PHE A 141 -1.35 4.37 -4.66
CA PHE A 141 -0.59 5.11 -5.67
C PHE A 141 -0.04 6.44 -5.15
N GLN A 142 -0.84 7.18 -4.36
CA GLN A 142 -0.40 8.39 -3.66
C GLN A 142 0.72 8.11 -2.65
N PHE A 143 0.57 7.06 -1.85
CA PHE A 143 1.54 6.67 -0.82
C PHE A 143 2.90 6.28 -1.40
N GLU A 144 2.87 5.59 -2.54
CA GLU A 144 4.06 5.13 -3.26
C GLU A 144 4.70 6.21 -4.12
N ALA A 145 4.05 7.36 -4.27
CA ALA A 145 4.55 8.43 -5.11
C ALA A 145 5.82 9.06 -4.51
N PRO A 146 6.89 9.22 -5.31
CA PRO A 146 8.17 9.67 -4.81
C PRO A 146 8.10 11.08 -4.21
N GLY A 147 8.78 11.28 -3.08
CA GLY A 147 8.87 12.58 -2.43
C GLY A 147 7.53 13.20 -2.06
N ARG A 148 6.46 12.39 -1.94
CA ARG A 148 5.07 12.87 -1.77
C ARG A 148 4.65 13.86 -2.86
N ILE A 149 5.06 13.61 -4.11
CA ILE A 149 4.76 14.50 -5.24
C ILE A 149 3.25 14.65 -5.50
N LEU A 150 2.46 13.68 -5.04
CA LEU A 150 0.99 13.72 -5.07
C LEU A 150 0.36 14.33 -3.82
N GLY A 151 1.14 14.94 -2.93
CA GLY A 151 0.67 15.51 -1.67
C GLY A 151 0.57 14.49 -0.52
N ASP A 152 0.00 14.93 0.60
CA ASP A 152 -0.17 14.10 1.80
C ASP A 152 -1.40 13.19 1.69
N LEU A 153 -1.36 12.04 2.37
CA LEU A 153 -2.44 11.03 2.33
C LEU A 153 -3.81 11.54 2.77
N LEU A 154 -3.86 12.63 3.54
CA LEU A 154 -5.08 13.26 4.04
C LEU A 154 -5.70 14.24 3.04
N THR A 155 -4.99 14.55 1.94
CA THR A 155 -5.52 15.41 0.88
C THR A 155 -5.74 14.60 -0.39
N SER A 156 -6.64 15.09 -1.24
CA SER A 156 -6.83 14.49 -2.57
C SER A 156 -5.52 14.54 -3.36
N PRO A 157 -5.07 13.42 -3.95
CA PRO A 157 -3.84 13.39 -4.70
C PRO A 157 -3.91 14.24 -5.97
N HIS A 158 -2.86 15.01 -6.21
CA HIS A 158 -2.72 15.86 -7.38
C HIS A 158 -1.25 16.00 -7.75
N LEU A 159 -0.91 15.78 -9.02
CA LEU A 159 0.41 16.04 -9.58
C LEU A 159 0.46 17.47 -10.15
N PRO A 160 1.19 18.40 -9.52
CA PRO A 160 1.36 19.74 -10.07
C PRO A 160 2.23 19.69 -11.33
N GLN A 161 1.76 20.32 -12.41
CA GLN A 161 2.45 20.27 -13.70
C GLN A 161 3.85 20.92 -13.66
N ASP A 162 4.05 21.93 -12.83
CA ASP A 162 5.34 22.61 -12.62
C ASP A 162 6.39 21.74 -11.93
N ARG A 163 5.99 20.58 -11.39
CA ARG A 163 6.88 19.57 -10.80
C ARG A 163 7.34 18.52 -11.80
N VAL A 164 6.78 18.51 -13.01
CA VAL A 164 7.14 17.58 -14.07
C VAL A 164 8.00 18.30 -15.11
N LEU A 165 9.24 17.86 -15.27
CA LEU A 165 10.21 18.45 -16.18
C LEU A 165 10.08 17.89 -17.61
N ALA A 166 9.79 16.60 -17.72
CA ALA A 166 9.61 15.88 -18.97
C ALA A 166 8.93 14.52 -18.72
N SER A 167 8.61 13.81 -19.80
CA SER A 167 8.23 12.40 -19.76
C SER A 167 9.08 11.56 -20.72
N SER A 168 9.18 10.26 -20.48
CA SER A 168 9.95 9.33 -21.33
C SER A 168 9.35 9.16 -22.73
N ALA A 169 8.07 9.47 -22.91
CA ALA A 169 7.37 9.42 -24.18
C ALA A 169 6.19 10.40 -24.20
N GLY A 170 5.80 10.89 -25.37
CA GLY A 170 4.62 11.74 -25.53
C GLY A 170 4.77 13.15 -24.93
N ASN A 171 3.62 13.80 -24.68
CA ASN A 171 3.55 15.14 -24.10
C ASN A 171 3.29 15.03 -22.59
N PHE A 172 4.28 15.41 -21.77
CA PHE A 172 4.18 15.31 -20.31
C PHE A 172 3.03 16.13 -19.73
N MET A 173 2.63 17.24 -20.39
CA MET A 173 1.52 18.08 -19.92
C MET A 173 0.20 17.35 -20.06
N GLU A 174 -0.05 16.74 -21.21
CA GLU A 174 -1.24 15.91 -21.46
C GLU A 174 -1.27 14.70 -20.53
N GLN A 175 -0.13 14.05 -20.32
CA GLN A 175 -0.01 12.90 -19.42
C GLN A 175 -0.21 13.27 -17.95
N THR A 176 0.22 14.46 -17.53
CA THR A 176 -0.02 14.98 -16.17
C THR A 176 -1.52 15.22 -15.96
N VAL A 177 -2.20 15.83 -16.93
CA VAL A 177 -3.68 15.96 -16.91
C VAL A 177 -4.32 14.57 -16.87
N GLY A 178 -3.85 13.65 -17.72
CA GLY A 178 -4.29 12.27 -17.79
C GLY A 178 -4.22 11.57 -16.43
N LEU A 179 -3.07 11.61 -15.78
CA LEU A 179 -2.85 11.04 -14.45
C LEU A 179 -3.81 11.63 -13.40
N ASN A 180 -3.97 12.96 -13.38
CA ASN A 180 -4.85 13.64 -12.42
C ASN A 180 -6.32 13.25 -12.60
N THR A 181 -6.78 13.10 -13.85
CA THR A 181 -8.14 12.64 -14.14
C THR A 181 -8.32 11.17 -13.75
N LEU A 182 -7.36 10.29 -14.06
CA LEU A 182 -7.40 8.88 -13.63
C LEU A 182 -7.50 8.74 -12.11
N LEU A 183 -6.73 9.53 -11.36
CA LEU A 183 -6.82 9.58 -9.90
C LEU A 183 -8.19 10.06 -9.43
N SER A 184 -8.71 11.13 -10.03
CA SER A 184 -10.03 11.68 -9.69
C SER A 184 -11.15 10.66 -9.93
N GLU A 185 -11.07 9.89 -11.02
CA GLU A 185 -12.01 8.82 -11.33
C GLU A 185 -11.96 7.69 -10.29
N LEU A 186 -10.76 7.23 -9.93
CA LEU A 186 -10.58 6.19 -8.91
C LEU A 186 -11.14 6.61 -7.55
N LEU A 187 -10.92 7.86 -7.14
CA LEU A 187 -11.41 8.39 -5.87
C LEU A 187 -12.94 8.52 -5.83
N SER A 188 -13.59 8.72 -6.98
CA SER A 188 -15.04 8.91 -7.07
C SER A 188 -15.86 7.62 -6.93
N GLN A 189 -15.21 6.46 -6.95
CA GLN A 189 -15.88 5.15 -6.99
C GLN A 189 -15.31 4.22 -5.92
N ASN A 190 -16.17 3.56 -5.14
CA ASN A 190 -15.74 2.60 -4.13
C ASN A 190 -15.91 1.13 -4.58
N HIS A 191 -15.82 0.88 -5.88
CA HIS A 191 -15.88 -0.48 -6.42
C HIS A 191 -14.55 -1.20 -6.24
N PRO A 192 -14.54 -2.54 -6.22
CA PRO A 192 -13.30 -3.32 -6.31
C PRO A 192 -12.45 -2.86 -7.51
N VAL A 193 -11.14 -2.79 -7.28
CA VAL A 193 -10.17 -2.51 -8.33
C VAL A 193 -9.74 -3.81 -9.01
N GLU A 194 -9.44 -3.72 -10.30
CA GLU A 194 -8.78 -4.80 -11.03
C GLU A 194 -7.31 -4.41 -11.24
N LEU A 195 -6.43 -5.34 -10.89
CA LEU A 195 -4.99 -5.23 -11.09
C LEU A 195 -4.55 -6.35 -12.03
N HIS A 196 -3.71 -6.00 -13.00
CA HIS A 196 -3.03 -6.98 -13.83
C HIS A 196 -1.54 -6.69 -13.90
N LYS A 197 -0.75 -7.72 -14.25
CA LYS A 197 0.68 -7.56 -14.50
C LYS A 197 0.89 -6.87 -15.85
N LEU A 198 1.86 -5.97 -15.89
CA LEU A 198 2.29 -5.29 -17.12
C LEU A 198 2.54 -6.31 -18.23
N MET A 199 1.92 -6.09 -19.40
CA MET A 199 2.07 -6.96 -20.56
C MET A 199 3.27 -6.56 -21.40
N ALA A 200 3.78 -7.48 -22.22
CA ALA A 200 4.97 -7.24 -23.05
C ALA A 200 4.82 -6.12 -24.10
N LEU A 201 3.59 -5.78 -24.49
CA LEU A 201 3.29 -4.70 -25.43
C LEU A 201 3.04 -3.35 -24.76
N ASP A 202 3.00 -3.32 -23.43
CA ASP A 202 2.71 -2.11 -22.67
C ASP A 202 3.95 -1.23 -22.59
N GLN A 203 3.78 0.07 -22.81
CA GLN A 203 4.83 1.05 -22.58
C GLN A 203 4.65 1.72 -21.23
N VAL A 204 5.67 1.67 -20.38
CA VAL A 204 5.69 2.44 -19.14
C VAL A 204 6.18 3.85 -19.43
N VAL A 205 5.38 4.83 -19.05
CA VAL A 205 5.72 6.26 -19.14
C VAL A 205 6.29 6.70 -17.79
N GLU A 206 7.50 7.26 -17.86
CA GLU A 206 8.21 7.82 -16.72
C GLU A 206 8.09 9.34 -16.72
N PHE A 207 7.77 9.94 -15.58
CA PHE A 207 7.89 11.37 -15.37
C PHE A 207 9.25 11.71 -14.78
N TYR A 208 9.94 12.66 -15.39
CA TYR A 208 11.15 13.25 -14.80
C TYR A 208 10.73 14.40 -13.90
N LEU A 209 11.03 14.28 -12.60
CA LEU A 209 10.49 15.17 -11.58
C LEU A 209 11.53 16.18 -11.09
N ASP A 210 11.08 17.37 -10.72
CA ASP A 210 11.90 18.36 -10.02
C ASP A 210 11.97 18.02 -8.51
N LEU A 211 12.62 16.89 -8.19
CA LEU A 211 12.81 16.39 -6.83
C LEU A 211 14.26 15.98 -6.59
N ALA A 212 14.80 16.37 -5.43
CA ALA A 212 16.15 16.00 -5.05
C ALA A 212 16.27 14.47 -4.86
N GLY A 213 17.22 13.86 -5.57
CA GLY A 213 17.55 12.43 -5.43
C GLY A 213 16.62 11.46 -6.17
N ILE A 214 15.57 11.96 -6.85
CA ILE A 214 14.65 11.11 -7.64
C ILE A 214 14.53 11.70 -9.03
N SER A 215 15.18 11.06 -10.00
CA SER A 215 15.21 11.56 -11.37
C SER A 215 14.01 11.15 -12.21
N ALA A 216 13.41 9.99 -11.96
CA ALA A 216 12.34 9.43 -12.78
C ALA A 216 11.33 8.65 -11.93
N TRP A 217 10.05 8.80 -12.27
CA TRP A 217 8.94 8.09 -11.64
C TRP A 217 8.08 7.39 -12.69
N LYS A 218 8.01 6.06 -12.63
CA LYS A 218 7.09 5.26 -13.45
C LYS A 218 5.68 5.42 -12.89
N ALA A 219 4.85 6.17 -13.59
CA ALA A 219 3.53 6.56 -13.09
C ALA A 219 2.38 6.07 -13.96
N LEU A 220 2.63 5.94 -15.27
CA LEU A 220 1.60 5.57 -16.24
C LEU A 220 2.05 4.38 -17.09
N ARG A 221 1.05 3.65 -17.56
CA ARG A 221 1.15 2.67 -18.63
C ARG A 221 0.34 3.17 -19.82
N ASP A 222 0.89 3.03 -21.03
CA ASP A 222 0.29 3.37 -22.32
C ASP A 222 0.20 2.11 -23.19
N ASP A 223 -0.98 1.83 -23.75
CA ASP A 223 -1.21 0.76 -24.75
C ASP A 223 -1.45 1.26 -26.17
N GLY A 224 -1.17 2.54 -26.42
CA GLY A 224 -1.42 3.23 -27.68
C GLY A 224 -2.89 3.65 -27.87
N ARG A 225 -3.78 3.35 -26.91
CA ARG A 225 -5.18 3.81 -26.93
C ARG A 225 -5.58 4.55 -25.65
N TYR A 226 -5.05 4.13 -24.51
CA TYR A 226 -5.45 4.61 -23.19
C TYR A 226 -4.26 4.65 -22.24
N TYR A 227 -4.30 5.62 -21.32
CA TYR A 227 -3.43 5.62 -20.14
C TYR A 227 -4.08 4.84 -18.99
N SER A 228 -3.24 4.23 -18.16
CA SER A 228 -3.62 3.62 -16.89
C SER A 228 -2.53 3.89 -15.86
N LEU A 229 -2.87 3.84 -14.56
CA LEU A 229 -1.86 4.05 -13.52
C LEU A 229 -0.96 2.82 -13.37
N TYR A 230 0.33 3.04 -13.26
CA TYR A 230 1.34 1.99 -13.08
C TYR A 230 1.85 1.96 -11.64
N LEU A 231 1.82 0.79 -11.02
CA LEU A 231 2.33 0.53 -9.68
C LEU A 231 3.55 -0.40 -9.75
N GLU A 232 4.69 0.02 -9.20
CA GLU A 232 5.86 -0.85 -9.07
C GLU A 232 5.59 -2.04 -8.14
N PRO A 233 6.07 -3.26 -8.46
CA PRO A 233 7.12 -3.55 -9.45
C PRO A 233 6.63 -3.93 -10.86
N GLY A 234 5.35 -3.77 -11.20
CA GLY A 234 4.87 -4.20 -12.52
C GLY A 234 3.37 -4.42 -12.62
N TYR A 235 2.58 -3.70 -11.83
CA TYR A 235 1.12 -3.82 -11.82
C TYR A 235 0.47 -2.60 -12.43
N VAL A 236 -0.66 -2.80 -13.10
CA VAL A 236 -1.44 -1.73 -13.70
C VAL A 236 -2.80 -1.69 -13.00
N ILE A 237 -3.22 -0.49 -12.62
CA ILE A 237 -4.56 -0.25 -12.09
C ILE A 237 -5.51 -0.01 -13.26
N GLU A 238 -6.46 -0.91 -13.47
CA GLU A 238 -7.47 -0.72 -14.50
C GLU A 238 -8.48 0.37 -14.11
N THR A 239 -8.69 1.29 -15.05
CA THR A 239 -9.63 2.40 -14.94
C THR A 239 -10.57 2.38 -16.16
N PRO A 240 -11.82 2.83 -16.03
CA PRO A 240 -12.69 3.04 -17.18
C PRO A 240 -11.99 3.99 -18.15
N SER A 241 -11.72 3.52 -19.35
CA SER A 241 -10.59 4.00 -20.16
C SER A 241 -10.69 5.47 -20.60
N MET A 242 -9.62 6.27 -20.40
CA MET A 242 -9.53 7.65 -20.90
C MET A 242 -8.79 7.70 -22.25
N ARG A 243 -9.52 8.01 -23.33
CA ARG A 243 -8.93 8.07 -24.68
C ARG A 243 -7.85 9.14 -24.76
N HIS A 244 -6.85 8.93 -25.61
CA HIS A 244 -5.94 9.99 -26.03
C HIS A 244 -6.74 11.22 -26.46
N CYS A 245 -6.41 12.39 -25.89
CA CYS A 245 -6.83 13.65 -26.51
C CYS A 245 -6.14 13.73 -27.88
N PRO A 246 -6.88 13.81 -29.00
CA PRO A 246 -6.23 14.05 -30.28
C PRO A 246 -5.57 15.44 -30.21
N GLY A 247 -4.24 15.46 -30.32
CA GLY A 247 -3.45 16.67 -30.48
C GLY A 247 -3.67 17.37 -31.81
#